data_AF-A0A8T3KGQ5-F1
#
_entry.id   AF-A0A8T3KGQ5-F1
#
_cell.length_a   1.000
_cell.length_b   1.000
_cell.length_c   1.000
_cell.angle_alpha   90.00
_cell.angle_beta   90.00
_cell.angle_gamma   90.00
#
_symmetry.space_group_name_H-M   'P 1'
#
loop_
_entity.id
_entity.type
_entity.pdbx_description
1 polymer ?
#
loop_
_entity_poly.entity_id
_entity_poly.type
_entity_poly.pdbx_seq_one_letter_code
_entity_poly.pdbx_strand_id
1 'polypeptide(L)'
;MNFILAFIQLMLIFLIVLIEYRNASTVIFLWATLLVMFGLPHFIAVLTQTLIYPESVYLKASLFVILFNLIYLMFRYVFKIIFGKFEVINCIKEEIKNNAIIYNQRKESLRLLITLILFFSVSIFLIIKDYGSIYNTSWGLIYTNSLSAYSLGFNIQSISFFTKYIVFATGGLFTYYFYKKDLVKSFLTAIIIILYTIITRNRILILPIVIPVLLIFLLKYRKLNFKKVILYGILGCGVIYIVYALRLFRHFGDLTTFINTFEFESFNKRLFEMLLSGDGELGLRNVFLYFIYNDNNFLNFNKGHTYLRLLFMFIPTKYALGLKPPDFAISMGSAWMGDFTNNRFSTHPTLYGDCFANLYWFGIFLAIFWALIAVVIDKIIYKSNLLKKLNYISIFGSMYIIVGRGSVYNGVLLGTISAILLQIMYIVYHKFPRIKLTSKSYNL
;
A
#
# COMPACT_ATOMS: atom_id res chain seq x y z
N MET A 1 -0.75 -9.18 -34.25
CA MET A 1 0.44 -8.70 -33.51
C MET A 1 0.13 -8.32 -32.05
N ASN A 2 -0.98 -7.62 -31.78
CA ASN A 2 -1.37 -7.18 -30.43
C ASN A 2 -1.43 -8.30 -29.39
N PHE A 3 -2.00 -9.45 -29.77
CA PHE A 3 -2.13 -10.60 -28.88
C PHE A 3 -0.78 -11.14 -28.40
N ILE A 4 0.20 -11.25 -29.30
CA ILE A 4 1.54 -11.76 -28.98
C ILE A 4 2.22 -10.83 -27.97
N LEU A 5 2.18 -9.51 -28.20
CA LEU A 5 2.79 -8.55 -27.28
C LEU A 5 2.08 -8.51 -25.93
N ALA A 6 0.74 -8.55 -25.90
CA ALA A 6 -0.02 -8.61 -24.66
C ALA A 6 0.30 -9.90 -23.87
N PHE A 7 0.47 -11.03 -24.56
CA PHE A 7 0.88 -12.29 -23.94
C PHE A 7 2.31 -12.23 -23.39
N ILE A 8 3.28 -11.74 -24.17
CA ILE A 8 4.67 -11.57 -23.73
C ILE A 8 4.74 -10.67 -22.49
N GLN A 9 4.00 -9.56 -22.50
CA GLN A 9 3.90 -8.65 -21.37
C GLN A 9 3.37 -9.35 -20.11
N LEU A 10 2.28 -10.11 -20.23
CA LEU A 10 1.71 -10.87 -19.12
C LEU A 10 2.71 -11.91 -18.58
N MET A 11 3.35 -12.66 -19.47
CA MET A 11 4.34 -13.67 -19.11
C MET A 11 5.56 -13.05 -18.40
N LEU A 12 6.01 -11.87 -18.82
CA LEU A 12 7.10 -11.15 -18.15
C LEU A 12 6.73 -10.71 -16.73
N ILE A 13 5.52 -10.16 -16.53
CA ILE A 13 5.07 -9.79 -15.17
C ILE A 13 4.98 -11.04 -14.29
N PHE A 14 4.43 -12.12 -14.82
CA PHE A 14 4.34 -13.40 -14.11
C PHE A 14 5.73 -13.97 -13.76
N LEU A 15 6.67 -13.91 -14.69
CA LEU A 15 8.06 -14.31 -14.48
C LEU A 15 8.72 -13.48 -13.36
N ILE A 16 8.51 -12.17 -13.33
CA ILE A 16 9.03 -11.30 -12.26
C ILE A 16 8.45 -11.73 -10.90
N VAL A 17 7.15 -11.98 -10.81
CA VAL A 17 6.51 -12.48 -9.58
C VAL A 17 7.15 -13.78 -9.12
N LEU A 18 7.41 -14.73 -10.03
CA LEU A 18 8.07 -16.00 -9.72
C LEU A 18 9.52 -15.82 -9.26
N ILE A 19 10.27 -14.93 -9.91
CA ILE A 19 11.66 -14.62 -9.55
C ILE A 19 11.73 -13.99 -8.16
N GLU A 20 10.90 -12.98 -7.88
CA GLU A 20 10.86 -12.31 -6.57
C GLU A 20 10.34 -13.25 -5.47
N TYR A 21 9.38 -14.12 -5.80
CA TYR A 21 8.96 -15.20 -4.90
C TYR A 21 10.14 -16.14 -4.58
N ARG A 22 10.89 -16.61 -5.57
CA ARG A 22 12.07 -17.46 -5.34
C ARG A 22 13.12 -16.74 -4.50
N ASN A 23 13.37 -15.46 -4.78
CA ASN A 23 14.30 -14.63 -4.03
C ASN A 23 13.85 -14.31 -2.59
N ALA A 24 12.62 -14.68 -2.19
CA ALA A 24 12.08 -14.42 -0.86
C ALA A 24 12.00 -12.92 -0.51
N SER A 25 11.80 -12.09 -1.53
CA SER A 25 11.82 -10.63 -1.48
C SER A 25 10.44 -10.06 -1.13
N THR A 26 10.43 -8.89 -0.51
CA THR A 26 9.20 -8.21 -0.11
C THR A 26 8.53 -7.45 -1.26
N VAL A 27 9.27 -7.17 -2.34
CA VAL A 27 8.73 -6.50 -3.54
C VAL A 27 7.72 -7.36 -4.31
N ILE A 28 7.55 -8.64 -3.93
CA ILE A 28 6.51 -9.51 -4.49
C ILE A 28 5.12 -8.88 -4.39
N PHE A 29 4.83 -8.10 -3.33
CA PHE A 29 3.56 -7.41 -3.19
C PHE A 29 3.32 -6.38 -4.31
N LEU A 30 4.38 -5.72 -4.80
CA LEU A 30 4.29 -4.75 -5.90
C LEU A 30 3.90 -5.47 -7.20
N TRP A 31 4.63 -6.54 -7.51
CA TRP A 31 4.46 -7.27 -8.77
C TRP A 31 3.17 -8.07 -8.82
N ALA A 32 2.76 -8.66 -7.70
CA ALA A 32 1.44 -9.27 -7.59
C ALA A 32 0.32 -8.24 -7.83
N THR A 33 0.46 -7.02 -7.29
CA THR A 33 -0.49 -5.93 -7.55
C THR A 33 -0.51 -5.56 -9.04
N LEU A 34 0.65 -5.39 -9.67
CA LEU A 34 0.73 -5.07 -11.11
C LEU A 34 0.18 -6.18 -12.01
N LEU A 35 0.37 -7.44 -11.64
CA LEU A 35 -0.22 -8.57 -12.34
C LEU A 35 -1.74 -8.51 -12.35
N VAL A 36 -2.35 -8.22 -11.18
CA VAL A 36 -3.80 -8.15 -11.01
C VAL A 36 -4.39 -6.87 -11.60
N MET A 37 -3.73 -5.73 -11.44
CA MET A 37 -4.27 -4.42 -11.83
C MET A 37 -3.99 -4.04 -13.27
N PHE A 38 -2.91 -4.56 -13.87
CA PHE A 38 -2.55 -4.25 -15.25
C PHE A 38 -2.40 -5.51 -16.11
N GLY A 39 -1.59 -6.48 -15.70
CA GLY A 39 -1.25 -7.65 -16.50
C GLY A 39 -2.45 -8.46 -17.00
N LEU A 40 -3.22 -9.03 -16.06
CA LEU A 40 -4.40 -9.84 -16.38
C LEU A 40 -5.48 -9.01 -17.09
N PRO A 41 -5.88 -7.83 -16.58
CA PRO A 41 -6.93 -7.06 -17.24
C PRO A 41 -6.53 -6.65 -18.67
N HIS A 42 -5.31 -6.16 -18.88
CA HIS A 42 -4.84 -5.75 -20.21
C HIS A 42 -4.86 -6.90 -21.21
N PHE A 43 -4.36 -8.08 -20.80
CA PHE A 43 -4.40 -9.27 -21.63
C PHE A 43 -5.83 -9.70 -21.96
N ILE A 44 -6.73 -9.70 -20.97
CA ILE A 44 -8.14 -10.05 -21.18
C ILE A 44 -8.77 -9.08 -22.19
N ALA A 45 -8.55 -7.76 -22.05
CA ALA A 45 -9.13 -6.76 -22.96
C ALA A 45 -8.67 -6.94 -24.41
N VAL A 46 -7.40 -7.31 -24.62
CA VAL A 46 -6.86 -7.61 -25.96
C VAL A 46 -7.41 -8.95 -26.48
N LEU A 47 -7.57 -9.96 -25.62
CA LEU A 47 -8.13 -11.27 -25.99
C LEU A 47 -9.61 -11.18 -26.37
N THR A 48 -10.41 -10.44 -25.61
CA THR A 48 -11.87 -10.28 -25.83
C THR A 48 -12.20 -9.18 -26.83
N GLN A 49 -11.19 -8.49 -27.38
CA GLN A 49 -11.35 -7.33 -28.28
C GLN A 49 -12.23 -6.20 -27.71
N THR A 50 -12.36 -6.12 -26.39
CA THR A 50 -13.10 -5.04 -25.70
C THR A 50 -12.19 -3.83 -25.52
N LEU A 51 -11.73 -3.26 -26.64
CA LEU A 51 -10.77 -2.16 -26.67
C LEU A 51 -11.49 -0.81 -26.57
N ILE A 52 -11.16 -0.03 -25.54
CA ILE A 52 -11.67 1.35 -25.37
C ILE A 52 -10.94 2.36 -26.27
N TYR A 53 -9.69 2.07 -26.62
CA TYR A 53 -8.81 2.93 -27.43
C TYR A 53 -8.33 2.16 -28.67
N PRO A 54 -7.81 2.85 -29.70
CA PRO A 54 -7.28 2.19 -30.89
C PRO A 54 -6.19 1.16 -30.56
N GLU A 55 -6.08 0.12 -31.39
CA GLU A 55 -5.12 -0.96 -31.25
C GLU A 55 -3.66 -0.49 -31.07
N SER A 56 -3.28 0.59 -31.75
CA SER A 56 -1.96 1.21 -31.66
C SER A 56 -1.60 1.64 -30.23
N VAL A 57 -2.58 2.05 -29.42
CA VAL A 57 -2.40 2.44 -28.02
C VAL A 57 -2.06 1.22 -27.17
N TYR A 58 -2.76 0.10 -27.37
CA TYR A 58 -2.50 -1.15 -26.67
C TYR A 58 -1.14 -1.75 -27.04
N LEU A 59 -0.71 -1.59 -28.30
CA LEU A 59 0.64 -1.94 -28.75
C LEU A 59 1.71 -1.12 -28.02
N LYS A 60 1.58 0.22 -28.03
CA LYS A 60 2.50 1.13 -27.33
C LYS A 60 2.57 0.79 -25.84
N ALA A 61 1.42 0.55 -25.19
CA ALA A 61 1.34 0.17 -23.78
C ALA A 61 2.08 -1.14 -23.50
N SER A 62 1.84 -2.17 -24.33
CA SER A 62 2.49 -3.48 -24.17
C SER A 62 4.00 -3.37 -24.33
N LEU A 63 4.47 -2.62 -25.33
CA LEU A 63 5.88 -2.40 -25.59
C LEU A 63 6.57 -1.64 -24.45
N PHE A 64 5.95 -0.58 -23.93
CA PHE A 64 6.47 0.15 -22.78
C PHE A 64 6.66 -0.76 -21.56
N VAL A 65 5.66 -1.58 -21.25
CA VAL A 65 5.70 -2.48 -20.09
C VAL A 65 6.69 -3.62 -20.27
N ILE A 66 6.80 -4.19 -21.48
CA ILE A 66 7.83 -5.19 -21.79
C ILE A 66 9.22 -4.62 -21.54
N LEU A 67 9.53 -3.44 -22.11
CA LEU A 67 10.83 -2.81 -21.93
C LEU A 67 11.10 -2.45 -20.47
N PHE A 68 10.10 -1.90 -19.76
CA PHE A 68 10.24 -1.56 -18.35
C PHE A 68 10.59 -2.79 -17.51
N ASN A 69 9.91 -3.91 -17.78
CA ASN A 69 10.11 -5.17 -17.07
C ASN A 69 11.47 -5.81 -17.36
N LEU A 70 11.96 -5.72 -18.61
CA LEU A 70 13.29 -6.19 -18.98
C LEU A 70 14.39 -5.37 -18.30
N ILE A 71 14.29 -4.04 -18.29
CA ILE A 71 15.23 -3.17 -17.58
C ILE A 71 15.18 -3.47 -16.08
N TYR A 72 13.99 -3.62 -15.49
CA TYR A 72 13.83 -3.98 -14.09
C TYR A 72 14.56 -5.28 -13.76
N LEU A 73 14.33 -6.35 -14.54
CA LEU A 73 14.97 -7.66 -14.32
C LEU A 73 16.49 -7.57 -14.43
N MET A 74 16.99 -6.87 -15.46
CA MET A 74 18.42 -6.68 -15.68
C MET A 74 19.07 -6.00 -14.47
N PHE A 75 18.54 -4.85 -14.03
CA PHE A 75 19.10 -4.11 -12.91
C PHE A 75 18.88 -4.80 -11.57
N ARG A 76 17.77 -5.54 -11.40
CA ARG A 76 17.55 -6.36 -10.22
C ARG A 76 18.60 -7.46 -10.09
N TYR A 77 19.00 -8.08 -11.21
CA TYR A 77 20.11 -9.03 -11.24
C TYR A 77 21.45 -8.36 -10.93
N VAL A 78 21.76 -7.23 -11.59
CA VAL A 78 22.99 -6.46 -11.35
C VAL A 78 23.11 -6.04 -9.87
N PHE A 79 22.05 -5.46 -9.29
CA PHE A 79 22.07 -5.04 -7.89
C PHE A 79 22.15 -6.22 -6.91
N LYS A 80 21.63 -7.40 -7.27
CA LYS A 80 21.84 -8.60 -6.48
C LYS A 80 23.30 -9.05 -6.46
N ILE A 81 24.03 -8.86 -7.56
CA ILE A 81 25.49 -9.11 -7.60
C ILE A 81 26.23 -8.06 -6.75
N ILE A 82 25.90 -6.78 -6.92
CA ILE A 82 26.62 -5.67 -6.25
C ILE A 82 26.37 -5.64 -4.74
N PHE A 83 25.11 -5.76 -4.30
CA PHE A 83 24.73 -5.60 -2.89
C PHE A 83 24.51 -6.92 -2.15
N GLY A 84 24.49 -8.04 -2.87
CA GLY A 84 24.23 -9.37 -2.31
C GLY A 84 22.75 -9.78 -2.30
N LYS A 85 22.49 -11.00 -1.83
CA LYS A 85 21.17 -11.62 -1.78
C LYS A 85 20.54 -11.45 -0.40
N PHE A 86 19.39 -10.77 -0.32
CA PHE A 86 18.64 -10.56 0.91
C PHE A 86 17.35 -11.41 0.92
N GLU A 87 17.42 -12.62 1.46
CA GLU A 87 16.26 -13.53 1.52
C GLU A 87 15.37 -13.25 2.75
N VAL A 88 14.66 -12.12 2.73
CA VAL A 88 13.88 -11.60 3.86
C VAL A 88 12.87 -12.62 4.40
N ILE A 89 12.02 -13.19 3.53
CA ILE A 89 10.92 -14.09 3.96
C ILE A 89 11.49 -15.41 4.52
N ASN A 90 12.57 -15.94 3.93
CA ASN A 90 13.22 -17.16 4.41
C ASN A 90 13.86 -16.94 5.79
N CYS A 91 14.54 -15.81 5.97
CA CYS A 91 15.16 -15.45 7.24
C CYS A 91 14.11 -15.37 8.37
N ILE A 92 12.96 -14.72 8.12
CA ILE A 92 11.84 -14.67 9.08
C ILE A 92 11.31 -16.06 9.41
N LYS A 93 11.19 -16.93 8.40
CA LYS A 93 10.73 -18.31 8.59
C LYS A 93 11.65 -19.11 9.53
N GLU A 94 12.95 -18.86 9.49
CA GLU A 94 13.91 -19.48 10.40
C GLU A 94 13.83 -18.87 11.80
N GLU A 95 13.79 -17.55 11.91
CA GLU A 95 13.69 -16.84 13.20
C GLU A 95 12.41 -17.18 13.97
N ILE A 96 11.28 -17.34 13.28
CA ILE A 96 10.00 -17.72 13.90
C ILE A 96 10.04 -19.13 14.52
N LYS A 97 10.86 -20.04 13.99
CA LYS A 97 11.01 -21.39 14.60
C LYS A 97 11.77 -21.33 15.92
N ASN A 98 12.56 -20.28 16.14
CA ASN A 98 13.35 -20.12 17.34
C ASN A 98 12.54 -19.37 18.42
N ASN A 99 11.97 -20.14 19.35
CA ASN A 99 11.18 -19.60 20.46
C ASN A 99 11.96 -18.57 21.29
N ALA A 100 13.27 -18.71 21.47
CA ALA A 100 14.06 -17.79 22.28
C ALA A 100 14.02 -16.34 21.73
N ILE A 101 14.06 -16.19 20.40
CA ILE A 101 13.98 -14.89 19.73
C ILE A 101 12.61 -14.24 19.99
N ILE A 102 11.52 -15.01 19.87
CA ILE A 102 10.15 -14.54 20.12
C ILE A 102 9.96 -14.13 21.58
N TYR A 103 10.52 -14.88 22.54
CA TYR A 103 10.38 -14.53 23.95
C TYR A 103 11.21 -13.30 24.33
N ASN A 104 12.40 -13.10 23.73
CA ASN A 104 13.25 -11.95 24.03
C ASN A 104 12.57 -10.61 23.69
N GLN A 105 11.78 -10.56 22.61
CA GLN A 105 11.12 -9.34 22.13
C GLN A 105 9.74 -9.08 22.77
N ARG A 106 9.37 -9.83 23.84
CA ARG A 106 8.07 -9.69 24.52
C ARG A 106 7.80 -8.28 25.06
N LYS A 107 8.82 -7.60 25.57
CA LYS A 107 8.65 -6.26 26.17
C LYS A 107 8.34 -5.21 25.09
N GLU A 108 9.08 -5.25 23.98
CA GLU A 108 8.90 -4.34 22.85
C GLU A 108 7.53 -4.53 22.18
N SER A 109 7.13 -5.79 21.95
CA SER A 109 5.83 -6.10 21.34
C SER A 109 4.66 -5.57 22.17
N LEU A 110 4.75 -5.65 23.51
CA LEU A 110 3.72 -5.14 24.40
C LEU A 110 3.67 -3.62 24.38
N ARG A 111 4.82 -2.93 24.33
CA ARG A 111 4.85 -1.46 24.26
C ARG A 111 4.26 -0.94 22.94
N LEU A 112 4.58 -1.57 21.81
CA LEU A 112 3.96 -1.23 20.53
C LEU A 112 2.45 -1.45 20.55
N LEU A 113 1.97 -2.53 21.18
CA LEU A 113 0.53 -2.77 21.35
C LEU A 113 -0.15 -1.69 22.19
N ILE A 114 0.48 -1.28 23.31
CA ILE A 114 -0.03 -0.19 24.15
C ILE A 114 -0.07 1.12 23.36
N THR A 115 0.96 1.43 22.58
CA THR A 115 0.97 2.63 21.73
C THR A 115 -0.12 2.59 20.66
N LEU A 116 -0.37 1.44 20.03
CA LEU A 116 -1.49 1.27 19.10
C LEU A 116 -2.83 1.55 19.79
N ILE A 117 -3.07 0.96 20.97
CA ILE A 117 -4.31 1.18 21.73
C ILE A 117 -4.46 2.66 22.09
N LEU A 118 -3.40 3.30 22.59
CA LEU A 118 -3.43 4.72 22.97
C LEU A 118 -3.79 5.63 21.80
N PHE A 119 -3.14 5.47 20.64
CA PHE A 119 -3.44 6.30 19.47
C PHE A 119 -4.83 6.04 18.88
N PHE A 120 -5.29 4.79 18.95
CA PHE A 120 -6.65 4.45 18.55
C PHE A 120 -7.68 5.10 19.49
N SER A 121 -7.52 4.97 20.81
CA SER A 121 -8.42 5.59 21.79
C SER A 121 -8.46 7.11 21.67
N VAL A 122 -7.31 7.77 21.49
CA VAL A 122 -7.27 9.22 21.27
C VAL A 122 -7.97 9.62 19.97
N SER A 123 -7.80 8.83 18.90
CA SER A 123 -8.49 9.11 17.63
C SER A 123 -10.02 8.97 17.75
N ILE A 124 -10.51 7.97 18.48
CA ILE A 124 -11.95 7.81 18.74
C ILE A 124 -12.48 8.98 19.56
N PHE A 125 -11.78 9.38 20.63
CA PHE A 125 -12.18 10.50 21.46
C PHE A 125 -12.34 11.79 20.65
N LEU A 126 -11.37 12.09 19.77
CA LEU A 126 -11.46 13.24 18.89
C LEU A 126 -12.60 13.14 17.88
N ILE A 127 -12.81 11.97 17.30
CA ILE A 127 -13.94 11.75 16.38
C ILE A 127 -15.27 12.01 17.08
N ILE A 128 -15.46 11.53 18.30
CA ILE A 128 -16.68 11.78 19.08
C ILE A 128 -16.81 13.26 19.42
N LYS A 129 -15.72 13.94 19.78
CA LYS A 129 -15.73 15.37 20.07
C LYS A 129 -16.10 16.21 18.85
N ASP A 130 -15.50 15.91 17.69
CA ASP A 130 -15.61 16.75 16.49
C ASP A 130 -16.91 16.48 15.71
N TYR A 131 -17.46 15.26 15.78
CA TYR A 131 -18.64 14.84 15.01
C TYR A 131 -19.85 14.42 15.88
N GLY A 132 -19.73 14.54 17.21
CA GLY A 132 -20.74 14.14 18.20
C GLY A 132 -20.85 12.62 18.40
N SER A 133 -20.78 11.83 17.32
CA SER A 133 -20.83 10.37 17.37
C SER A 133 -20.00 9.71 16.27
N ILE A 134 -19.64 8.44 16.48
CA ILE A 134 -18.96 7.63 15.45
C ILE A 134 -19.86 7.41 14.23
N TYR A 135 -21.19 7.38 14.42
CA TYR A 135 -22.16 7.11 13.35
C TYR A 135 -22.27 8.26 12.34
N ASN A 136 -22.03 9.49 12.78
CA ASN A 136 -22.09 10.70 11.95
C ASN A 136 -20.79 10.98 11.18
N THR A 137 -19.78 10.11 11.32
CA THR A 137 -18.53 10.27 10.59
C THR A 137 -18.76 10.06 9.10
N SER A 138 -18.05 10.82 8.27
CA SER A 138 -17.98 10.59 6.83
C SER A 138 -16.55 10.72 6.32
N TRP A 139 -16.19 9.97 5.27
CA TRP A 139 -14.85 10.09 4.68
C TRP A 139 -14.58 11.52 4.23
N GLY A 140 -15.59 12.18 3.63
CA GLY A 140 -15.48 13.56 3.16
C GLY A 140 -15.21 14.54 4.30
N LEU A 141 -15.95 14.40 5.41
CA LEU A 141 -15.78 15.23 6.61
C LEU A 141 -14.42 15.04 7.28
N ILE A 142 -13.94 13.79 7.34
CA ILE A 142 -12.60 13.48 7.87
C ILE A 142 -11.51 14.04 6.94
N TYR A 143 -11.73 14.00 5.63
CA TYR A 143 -10.80 14.54 4.65
C TYR A 143 -10.71 16.07 4.72
N THR A 144 -11.84 16.78 4.81
CA THR A 144 -11.86 18.25 4.90
C THR A 144 -11.30 18.76 6.22
N ASN A 145 -11.54 18.05 7.31
CA ASN A 145 -11.02 18.41 8.63
C ASN A 145 -9.61 17.86 8.89
N SER A 146 -8.99 17.21 7.90
CA SER A 146 -7.64 16.68 8.06
C SER A 146 -6.62 17.81 8.20
N LEU A 147 -5.86 17.77 9.30
CA LEU A 147 -4.77 18.72 9.53
C LEU A 147 -3.75 18.65 8.39
N SER A 148 -3.35 19.83 7.91
CA SER A 148 -2.18 19.95 7.06
C SER A 148 -0.91 19.65 7.89
N ALA A 149 0.13 19.09 7.26
CA ALA A 149 1.41 18.88 7.95
C ALA A 149 2.04 20.20 8.49
N TYR A 150 1.57 21.35 8.00
CA TYR A 150 2.04 22.69 8.36
C TYR A 150 1.38 23.24 9.63
N SER A 151 0.26 22.66 10.06
CA SER A 151 -0.46 23.02 11.28
C SER A 151 -0.19 22.03 12.42
N LEU A 152 0.87 21.21 12.28
CA LEU A 152 1.29 20.27 13.31
C LEU A 152 1.93 21.03 14.47
N GLY A 153 1.43 20.76 15.68
CA GLY A 153 1.95 21.29 16.94
C GLY A 153 1.80 20.26 18.06
N PHE A 154 2.10 20.63 19.29
CA PHE A 154 1.86 19.79 20.47
C PHE A 154 0.38 19.83 20.88
N ASN A 155 -0.52 19.39 20.00
CA ASN A 155 -1.95 19.32 20.26
C ASN A 155 -2.50 17.90 20.05
N ILE A 156 -3.65 17.63 20.68
CA ILE A 156 -4.32 16.32 20.59
C ILE A 156 -4.72 16.03 19.13
N GLN A 157 -5.07 17.05 18.34
CA GLN A 157 -5.42 16.90 16.94
C GLN A 157 -4.25 16.35 16.08
N SER A 158 -3.00 16.71 16.40
CA SER A 158 -1.81 16.14 15.73
C SER A 158 -1.67 14.64 16.01
N ILE A 159 -2.18 14.14 17.14
CA ILE A 159 -2.20 12.70 17.45
C ILE A 159 -3.09 11.95 16.46
N SER A 160 -4.26 12.49 16.12
CA SER A 160 -5.15 11.92 15.08
C SER A 160 -4.48 11.83 13.71
N PHE A 161 -3.69 12.85 13.35
CA PHE A 161 -2.89 12.83 12.12
C PHE A 161 -1.89 11.67 12.10
N PHE A 162 -1.26 11.37 13.25
CA PHE A 162 -0.27 10.31 13.38
C PHE A 162 -0.86 8.90 13.52
N THR A 163 -2.12 8.76 13.96
CA THR A 163 -2.78 7.46 14.17
C THR A 163 -2.70 6.57 12.93
N LYS A 164 -2.95 7.11 11.73
CA LYS A 164 -2.84 6.33 10.49
C LYS A 164 -1.44 5.72 10.32
N TYR A 165 -0.38 6.49 10.56
CA TYR A 165 0.99 6.01 10.36
C TYR A 165 1.38 4.97 11.42
N ILE A 166 0.86 5.09 12.64
CA ILE A 166 1.07 4.10 13.71
C ILE A 166 0.34 2.80 13.43
N VAL A 167 -0.88 2.86 12.89
CA VAL A 167 -1.61 1.68 12.41
C VAL A 167 -0.77 0.91 11.38
N PHE A 168 -0.19 1.60 10.38
CA PHE A 168 0.76 0.98 9.45
C PHE A 168 2.02 0.45 10.14
N ALA A 169 2.59 1.21 11.07
CA ALA A 169 3.83 0.86 11.76
C ALA A 169 3.71 -0.38 12.66
N THR A 170 2.49 -0.70 13.11
CA THR A 170 2.21 -1.78 14.06
C THR A 170 1.45 -2.97 13.46
N GLY A 171 1.12 -2.95 12.16
CA GLY A 171 0.37 -4.04 11.52
C GLY A 171 1.06 -5.42 11.62
N GLY A 172 2.39 -5.46 11.67
CA GLY A 172 3.17 -6.69 11.85
C GLY A 172 3.00 -7.35 13.23
N LEU A 173 2.43 -6.65 14.21
CA LEU A 173 2.10 -7.23 15.52
C LEU A 173 1.10 -8.39 15.40
N PHE A 174 0.19 -8.34 14.43
CA PHE A 174 -0.75 -9.43 14.16
C PHE A 174 0.00 -10.74 13.90
N THR A 175 0.91 -10.74 12.93
CA THR A 175 1.75 -11.90 12.61
C THR A 175 2.62 -12.34 13.78
N TYR A 176 3.19 -11.38 14.52
CA TYR A 176 4.05 -11.71 15.65
C TYR A 176 3.30 -12.46 16.76
N TYR A 177 2.13 -11.95 17.17
CA TYR A 177 1.33 -12.59 18.22
C TYR A 177 0.71 -13.91 17.77
N PHE A 178 0.34 -14.02 16.48
CA PHE A 178 -0.10 -15.28 15.88
C PHE A 178 0.94 -16.39 16.04
N TYR A 179 2.20 -16.13 15.65
CA TYR A 179 3.28 -17.11 15.78
C TYR A 179 3.75 -17.33 17.22
N LYS A 180 3.56 -16.34 18.10
CA LYS A 180 3.75 -16.49 19.55
C LYS A 180 2.66 -17.35 20.22
N LYS A 181 1.59 -17.73 19.50
CA LYS A 181 0.40 -18.43 20.01
C LYS A 181 -0.43 -17.60 21.01
N ASP A 182 -0.27 -16.27 21.02
CA ASP A 182 -1.09 -15.36 21.84
C ASP A 182 -2.24 -14.81 20.98
N LEU A 183 -3.24 -15.68 20.73
CA LEU A 183 -4.33 -15.38 19.81
C LEU A 183 -5.15 -14.17 20.27
N VAL A 184 -5.30 -13.96 21.58
CA VAL A 184 -6.02 -12.81 22.13
C VAL A 184 -5.37 -11.51 21.67
N LYS A 185 -4.05 -11.35 21.85
CA LYS A 185 -3.35 -10.13 21.39
C LYS A 185 -3.32 -10.02 19.87
N SER A 186 -3.23 -11.14 19.16
CA SER A 186 -3.32 -11.17 17.70
C SER A 186 -4.66 -10.62 17.21
N PHE A 187 -5.78 -11.17 17.69
CA PHE A 187 -7.11 -10.71 17.31
C PHE A 187 -7.37 -9.28 17.77
N LEU A 188 -6.87 -8.87 18.93
CA LEU A 188 -6.97 -7.48 19.38
C LEU A 188 -6.33 -6.51 18.38
N THR A 189 -5.12 -6.81 17.87
CA THR A 189 -4.49 -5.96 16.85
C THR A 189 -5.30 -5.89 15.57
N ALA A 190 -5.86 -7.02 15.10
CA ALA A 190 -6.70 -7.04 13.92
C ALA A 190 -7.99 -6.23 14.13
N ILE A 191 -8.68 -6.40 15.25
CA ILE A 191 -9.92 -5.69 15.58
C ILE A 191 -9.69 -4.18 15.59
N ILE A 192 -8.62 -3.71 16.23
CA ILE A 192 -8.30 -2.27 16.27
C ILE A 192 -8.14 -1.70 14.86
N ILE A 193 -7.40 -2.40 13.99
CA ILE A 193 -7.14 -1.93 12.62
C ILE A 193 -8.41 -2.00 11.75
N ILE A 194 -9.24 -3.06 11.90
CA ILE A 194 -10.53 -3.18 11.20
C ILE A 194 -11.47 -2.07 11.63
N LEU A 195 -11.64 -1.86 12.94
CA LEU A 195 -12.50 -0.80 13.47
C LEU A 195 -12.04 0.57 12.99
N TYR A 196 -10.73 0.85 13.05
CA TYR A 196 -10.20 2.11 12.53
C TYR A 196 -10.47 2.28 11.03
N THR A 197 -10.37 1.21 10.24
CA THR A 197 -10.69 1.21 8.80
C THR A 197 -12.16 1.49 8.54
N ILE A 198 -13.07 0.86 9.29
CA ILE A 198 -14.52 1.05 9.16
C ILE A 198 -14.91 2.48 9.55
N ILE A 199 -14.38 3.00 10.66
CA ILE A 199 -14.69 4.35 11.15
C ILE A 199 -14.21 5.41 10.15
N THR A 200 -12.97 5.30 9.66
CA THR A 200 -12.41 6.29 8.72
C THR A 200 -12.87 6.11 7.27
N ARG A 201 -13.47 4.96 6.95
CA ARG A 201 -13.89 4.56 5.59
C ARG A 201 -12.78 4.68 4.55
N ASN A 202 -11.52 4.58 4.97
CA ASN A 202 -10.38 4.62 4.09
C ASN A 202 -9.89 3.21 3.77
N ARG A 203 -10.22 2.74 2.55
CA ARG A 203 -9.86 1.41 2.04
C ARG A 203 -8.37 1.07 2.11
N ILE A 204 -7.47 2.06 2.12
CA ILE A 204 -6.03 1.82 2.20
C ILE A 204 -5.63 1.31 3.59
N LEU A 205 -6.39 1.62 4.65
CA LEU A 205 -6.10 1.23 6.03
C LEU A 205 -6.35 -0.26 6.33
N ILE A 206 -6.91 -1.01 5.39
CA ILE A 206 -7.04 -2.47 5.52
C ILE A 206 -5.71 -3.20 5.27
N LEU A 207 -4.78 -2.56 4.54
CA LEU A 207 -3.52 -3.18 4.12
C LEU A 207 -2.62 -3.68 5.27
N PRO A 208 -2.52 -2.97 6.42
CA PRO A 208 -1.81 -3.45 7.61
C PRO A 208 -2.36 -4.75 8.22
N ILE A 209 -3.49 -5.29 7.75
CA ILE A 209 -3.95 -6.65 8.09
C ILE A 209 -3.77 -7.58 6.91
N VAL A 210 -4.15 -7.15 5.71
CA VAL A 210 -4.06 -7.96 4.50
C VAL A 210 -2.63 -8.44 4.27
N ILE A 211 -1.63 -7.55 4.40
CA ILE A 211 -0.22 -7.90 4.21
C ILE A 211 0.25 -8.94 5.25
N PRO A 212 0.06 -8.75 6.56
CA PRO A 212 0.35 -9.80 7.55
C PRO A 212 -0.36 -11.12 7.29
N VAL A 213 -1.63 -11.12 6.88
CA VAL A 213 -2.35 -12.36 6.53
C VAL A 213 -1.67 -13.05 5.35
N LEU A 214 -1.40 -12.33 4.25
CA LEU A 214 -0.68 -12.87 3.10
C LEU A 214 0.71 -13.39 3.48
N LEU A 215 1.42 -12.70 4.39
CA LEU A 215 2.72 -13.13 4.90
C LEU A 215 2.64 -14.48 5.61
N ILE A 216 1.60 -14.74 6.43
CA ILE A 216 1.40 -16.06 7.08
C ILE A 216 1.32 -17.17 6.02
N PHE A 217 0.57 -16.95 4.93
CA PHE A 217 0.47 -17.91 3.84
C PHE A 217 1.80 -18.09 3.09
N LEU A 218 2.54 -17.01 2.85
CA LEU A 218 3.87 -17.06 2.21
C LEU A 218 4.90 -17.82 3.06
N LEU A 219 4.88 -17.64 4.38
CA LEU A 219 5.77 -18.34 5.31
C LEU A 219 5.44 -19.84 5.40
N LYS A 220 4.15 -20.19 5.45
CA LYS A 220 3.68 -21.57 5.53
C LYS A 220 3.94 -22.36 4.25
N TYR A 221 3.70 -21.76 3.08
CA TYR A 221 3.68 -22.47 1.80
C TYR A 221 4.74 -21.96 0.81
N ARG A 222 6.04 -22.19 1.10
CA ARG A 222 7.16 -21.76 0.22
C ARG A 222 7.39 -22.58 -1.06
N LYS A 223 6.94 -23.85 -1.09
CA LYS A 223 6.97 -24.67 -2.32
C LYS A 223 5.67 -24.44 -3.08
N LEU A 224 5.73 -23.89 -4.29
CA LEU A 224 4.56 -23.68 -5.14
C LEU A 224 4.14 -25.01 -5.77
N ASN A 225 2.89 -25.40 -5.52
CA ASN A 225 2.20 -26.48 -6.23
C ASN A 225 0.97 -25.85 -6.90
N PHE A 226 0.41 -26.48 -7.93
CA PHE A 226 -0.78 -25.98 -8.63
C PHE A 226 -1.94 -25.63 -7.67
N LYS A 227 -2.23 -26.51 -6.69
CA LYS A 227 -3.23 -26.26 -5.63
C LYS A 227 -2.98 -24.96 -4.84
N LYS A 228 -1.71 -24.60 -4.60
CA LYS A 228 -1.34 -23.38 -3.86
C LYS A 228 -1.44 -22.14 -4.73
N VAL A 229 -1.16 -22.25 -6.04
CA VAL A 229 -1.41 -21.16 -6.99
C VAL A 229 -2.90 -20.83 -7.01
N ILE A 230 -3.78 -21.84 -7.07
CA ILE A 230 -5.23 -21.64 -6.95
C ILE A 230 -5.59 -20.97 -5.62
N LEU A 231 -5.04 -21.45 -4.49
CA LEU A 231 -5.28 -20.84 -3.18
C LEU A 231 -4.90 -19.35 -3.15
N TYR A 232 -3.73 -18.98 -3.66
CA TYR A 232 -3.32 -17.57 -3.75
C TYR A 232 -4.22 -16.76 -4.69
N GLY A 233 -4.71 -17.37 -5.78
CA GLY A 233 -5.71 -16.77 -6.66
C GLY A 233 -7.01 -16.45 -5.92
N ILE A 234 -7.54 -17.41 -5.16
CA ILE A 234 -8.76 -17.23 -4.35
C ILE A 234 -8.54 -16.14 -3.28
N LEU A 235 -7.39 -16.13 -2.60
CA LEU A 235 -7.04 -15.07 -1.64
C LEU A 235 -6.98 -13.70 -2.32
N GLY A 236 -6.39 -13.62 -3.51
CA GLY A 236 -6.36 -12.40 -4.33
C GLY A 236 -7.76 -11.90 -4.67
N CYS A 237 -8.63 -12.78 -5.15
CA CYS A 237 -10.05 -12.45 -5.42
C CYS A 237 -10.76 -11.96 -4.17
N GLY A 238 -10.53 -12.59 -3.02
CA GLY A 238 -11.08 -12.15 -1.74
C GLY A 238 -10.62 -10.74 -1.35
N VAL A 239 -9.34 -10.41 -1.55
CA VAL A 239 -8.81 -9.06 -1.30
C VAL A 239 -9.46 -8.03 -2.22
N ILE A 240 -9.60 -8.33 -3.52
CA ILE A 240 -10.26 -7.44 -4.48
C ILE A 240 -11.71 -7.20 -4.04
N TYR A 241 -12.44 -8.25 -3.70
CA TYR A 241 -13.81 -8.16 -3.20
C TYR A 241 -13.91 -7.24 -1.98
N ILE A 242 -13.06 -7.42 -0.96
CA ILE A 242 -13.04 -6.59 0.25
C ILE A 242 -12.78 -5.12 -0.09
N VAL A 243 -11.83 -4.83 -0.99
CA VAL A 243 -11.50 -3.46 -1.38
C VAL A 243 -12.66 -2.79 -2.11
N TYR A 244 -13.36 -3.51 -3.00
CA TYR A 244 -14.54 -3.00 -3.69
C TYR A 244 -15.74 -2.84 -2.73
N ALA A 245 -15.95 -3.77 -1.80
CA ALA A 245 -16.95 -3.65 -0.75
C ALA A 245 -16.71 -2.39 0.11
N LEU A 246 -15.46 -2.13 0.52
CA LEU A 246 -15.10 -0.91 1.27
C LEU A 246 -15.29 0.36 0.43
N ARG A 247 -15.09 0.30 -0.89
CA ARG A 247 -15.38 1.42 -1.79
C ARG A 247 -16.88 1.68 -1.87
N LEU A 248 -17.68 0.64 -2.09
CA LEU A 248 -19.14 0.75 -2.13
C LEU A 248 -19.68 1.27 -0.80
N PHE A 249 -19.19 0.76 0.33
CA PHE A 249 -19.51 1.26 1.68
C PHE A 249 -19.24 2.76 1.83
N ARG A 250 -18.15 3.27 1.25
CA ARG A 250 -17.87 4.72 1.26
C ARG A 250 -18.85 5.54 0.42
N HIS A 251 -19.43 4.97 -0.65
CA HIS A 251 -20.42 5.67 -1.48
C HIS A 251 -21.76 5.87 -0.77
N PHE A 252 -22.08 5.09 0.27
CA PHE A 252 -23.30 5.26 1.07
C PHE A 252 -23.32 6.53 1.95
N GLY A 253 -22.23 7.31 1.97
CA GLY A 253 -22.15 8.45 2.88
C GLY A 253 -21.91 7.94 4.29
N ASP A 254 -22.87 8.11 5.20
CA ASP A 254 -22.75 7.87 6.65
C ASP A 254 -23.13 6.46 7.12
N LEU A 255 -22.69 6.09 8.32
CA LEU A 255 -22.92 4.76 8.91
C LEU A 255 -24.41 4.53 9.18
N THR A 256 -25.13 5.58 9.58
CA THR A 256 -26.57 5.57 9.77
C THR A 256 -27.31 5.24 8.47
N THR A 257 -26.99 5.95 7.39
CA THR A 257 -27.57 5.72 6.07
C THR A 257 -27.26 4.32 5.58
N PHE A 258 -26.02 3.84 5.74
CA PHE A 258 -25.66 2.48 5.38
C PHE A 258 -26.50 1.44 6.13
N ILE A 259 -26.55 1.50 7.46
CA ILE A 259 -27.30 0.53 8.27
C ILE A 259 -28.79 0.51 7.89
N ASN A 260 -29.36 1.69 7.63
CA ASN A 260 -30.78 1.82 7.31
C ASN A 260 -31.15 1.42 5.87
N THR A 261 -30.19 1.44 4.95
CA THR A 261 -30.42 1.16 3.51
C THR A 261 -29.75 -0.12 3.03
N PHE A 262 -29.05 -0.83 3.91
CA PHE A 262 -28.30 -2.03 3.55
C PHE A 262 -29.24 -3.21 3.32
N GLU A 263 -29.20 -3.74 2.11
CA GLU A 263 -29.79 -5.01 1.74
C GLU A 263 -28.71 -5.86 1.05
N PHE A 264 -28.53 -7.09 1.52
CA PHE A 264 -27.39 -7.92 1.13
C PHE A 264 -27.37 -8.23 -0.38
N GLU A 265 -28.54 -8.52 -0.96
CA GLU A 265 -28.66 -8.83 -2.38
C GLU A 265 -28.33 -7.63 -3.26
N SER A 266 -28.92 -6.47 -2.97
CA SER A 266 -28.68 -5.24 -3.73
C SER A 266 -27.24 -4.74 -3.58
N PHE A 267 -26.65 -4.89 -2.38
CA PHE A 267 -25.24 -4.58 -2.14
C PHE A 267 -24.31 -5.44 -3.00
N ASN A 268 -24.52 -6.76 -3.02
CA ASN A 268 -23.71 -7.66 -3.82
C ASN A 268 -23.90 -7.42 -5.32
N LYS A 269 -25.13 -7.18 -5.78
CA LYS A 269 -25.41 -6.86 -7.18
C LYS A 269 -24.65 -5.61 -7.63
N ARG A 270 -24.72 -4.51 -6.86
CA ARG A 270 -23.96 -3.28 -7.13
C ARG A 270 -22.45 -3.50 -7.09
N LEU A 271 -21.96 -4.33 -6.16
CA LEU A 271 -20.54 -4.68 -6.08
C LEU A 271 -20.08 -5.43 -7.34
N PHE A 272 -20.86 -6.42 -7.80
CA PHE A 272 -20.57 -7.13 -9.04
C PHE A 272 -20.66 -6.22 -10.27
N GLU A 273 -21.65 -5.33 -10.33
CA GLU A 273 -21.75 -4.31 -11.39
C GLU A 273 -20.49 -3.42 -11.41
N MET A 274 -20.00 -2.94 -10.27
CA MET A 274 -18.75 -2.17 -10.17
C MET A 274 -17.51 -2.98 -10.59
N LEU A 275 -17.47 -4.28 -10.31
CA LEU A 275 -16.37 -5.15 -10.75
C LEU A 275 -16.38 -5.35 -12.27
N LEU A 276 -17.58 -5.49 -12.87
CA LEU A 276 -17.76 -5.78 -14.29
C LEU A 276 -17.70 -4.54 -15.18
N SER A 277 -18.21 -3.40 -14.71
CA SER A 277 -18.26 -2.14 -15.49
C SER A 277 -16.89 -1.49 -15.69
N GLY A 278 -15.85 -2.00 -15.03
CA GLY A 278 -14.52 -1.38 -15.01
C GLY A 278 -14.47 -0.09 -14.19
N ASP A 279 -15.56 0.32 -13.54
CA ASP A 279 -15.62 1.48 -12.65
C ASP A 279 -15.00 1.13 -11.29
N GLY A 280 -13.71 1.44 -11.15
CA GLY A 280 -12.94 0.60 -10.26
C GLY A 280 -11.46 0.92 -10.13
N GLU A 281 -10.81 0.17 -9.24
CA GLU A 281 -9.36 0.05 -9.19
C GLU A 281 -8.81 -0.61 -10.47
N LEU A 282 -9.59 -1.51 -11.07
CA LEU A 282 -9.25 -2.17 -12.34
C LEU A 282 -9.36 -1.23 -13.56
N GLY A 283 -10.08 -0.12 -13.43
CA GLY A 283 -10.19 0.93 -14.44
C GLY A 283 -8.96 1.84 -14.54
N LEU A 284 -8.05 1.81 -13.55
CA LEU A 284 -6.86 2.68 -13.52
C LEU A 284 -5.89 2.43 -14.68
N ARG A 285 -5.97 1.25 -15.33
CA ARG A 285 -5.24 0.99 -16.58
C ARG A 285 -5.68 1.91 -17.72
N ASN A 286 -6.96 2.30 -17.75
CA ASN A 286 -7.53 3.09 -18.85
C ASN A 286 -6.94 4.49 -18.86
N VAL A 287 -6.60 5.03 -17.68
CA VAL A 287 -5.90 6.30 -17.52
C VAL A 287 -4.50 6.23 -18.16
N PHE A 288 -3.78 5.12 -18.00
CA PHE A 288 -2.49 4.93 -18.67
C PHE A 288 -2.66 4.89 -20.20
N LEU A 289 -3.66 4.15 -20.70
CA LEU A 289 -3.96 4.11 -22.13
C LEU A 289 -4.33 5.49 -22.69
N TYR A 290 -5.07 6.30 -21.93
CA TYR A 290 -5.41 7.67 -22.30
C TYR A 290 -4.19 8.59 -22.43
N PHE A 291 -3.21 8.45 -21.53
CA PHE A 291 -1.97 9.20 -21.62
C PHE A 291 -1.16 8.82 -22.86
N ILE A 292 -1.16 7.55 -23.24
CA ILE A 292 -0.56 7.09 -24.50
C ILE A 292 -1.33 7.65 -25.70
N TYR A 293 -2.66 7.61 -25.67
CA TYR A 293 -3.51 8.07 -26.77
C TYR A 293 -3.27 9.55 -27.12
N ASN A 294 -3.05 10.38 -26.09
CA ASN A 294 -2.77 11.81 -26.26
C ASN A 294 -1.25 12.14 -26.27
N ASP A 295 -0.38 11.13 -26.39
CA ASP A 295 1.08 11.27 -26.40
C ASP A 295 1.65 12.16 -25.27
N ASN A 296 1.09 12.05 -24.06
CA ASN A 296 1.43 12.87 -22.89
C ASN A 296 1.35 14.38 -23.10
N ASN A 297 0.59 14.86 -24.09
CA ASN A 297 0.49 16.28 -24.40
C ASN A 297 -0.48 17.00 -23.43
N PHE A 298 -0.07 17.08 -22.17
CA PHE A 298 -0.81 17.72 -21.10
C PHE A 298 0.09 18.64 -20.28
N LEU A 299 -0.54 19.63 -19.64
CA LEU A 299 0.18 20.51 -18.73
C LEU A 299 0.83 19.71 -17.59
N ASN A 300 2.11 19.99 -17.30
CA ASN A 300 2.92 19.37 -16.25
C ASN A 300 3.37 17.92 -16.45
N PHE A 301 3.06 17.29 -17.58
CA PHE A 301 3.58 15.96 -17.93
C PHE A 301 5.03 16.05 -18.41
N ASN A 302 5.74 14.91 -18.41
CA ASN A 302 7.14 14.80 -18.86
C ASN A 302 8.18 15.59 -18.04
N LYS A 303 7.79 16.09 -16.85
CA LYS A 303 8.66 16.89 -15.95
C LYS A 303 9.17 16.12 -14.73
N GLY A 304 8.87 14.83 -14.61
CA GLY A 304 9.32 14.02 -13.45
C GLY A 304 8.76 14.47 -12.09
N HIS A 305 7.61 15.17 -12.06
CA HIS A 305 7.06 15.79 -10.85
C HIS A 305 6.85 14.81 -9.68
N THR A 306 6.40 13.58 -9.93
CA THR A 306 6.26 12.56 -8.87
C THR A 306 7.61 12.33 -8.17
N TYR A 307 8.67 12.13 -8.94
CA TYR A 307 10.00 11.78 -8.45
C TYR A 307 10.71 12.97 -7.81
N LEU A 308 10.55 14.18 -8.36
CA LEU A 308 11.01 15.42 -7.72
C LEU A 308 10.33 15.62 -6.36
N ARG A 309 9.02 15.37 -6.26
CA ARG A 309 8.32 15.43 -4.96
C ARG A 309 8.80 14.38 -3.98
N LEU A 310 9.14 13.17 -4.45
CA LEU A 310 9.75 12.14 -3.60
C LEU A 310 11.10 12.61 -3.02
N LEU A 311 11.94 13.26 -3.84
CA LEU A 311 13.20 13.83 -3.37
C LEU A 311 12.99 14.88 -2.28
N PHE A 312 12.00 15.76 -2.47
CA PHE A 312 11.63 16.80 -1.51
C PHE A 312 10.53 16.36 -0.52
N MET A 313 10.39 15.06 -0.22
CA MET A 313 9.26 14.58 0.56
C MET A 313 9.21 15.16 1.98
N PHE A 314 10.38 15.34 2.61
CA PHE A 314 10.50 15.87 3.96
C PHE A 314 10.47 17.40 4.02
N ILE A 315 10.63 18.07 2.88
CA ILE A 315 10.61 19.52 2.81
C ILE A 315 9.18 19.96 2.54
N PRO A 316 8.55 20.73 3.44
CA PRO A 316 7.24 21.28 3.19
C PRO A 316 7.29 22.26 2.00
N THR A 317 6.30 22.23 1.12
CA THR A 317 6.21 23.01 -0.14
C THR A 317 6.48 24.50 0.06
N LYS A 318 5.98 25.10 1.16
CA LYS A 318 6.24 26.52 1.50
C LYS A 318 7.74 26.83 1.66
N TYR A 319 8.51 25.88 2.20
CA TYR A 319 9.94 26.01 2.44
C TYR A 319 10.79 25.46 1.28
N ALA A 320 10.16 24.93 0.25
CA ALA A 320 10.88 24.38 -0.91
C ALA A 320 11.28 25.44 -1.94
N LEU A 321 11.04 26.75 -1.68
CA LEU A 321 11.42 27.87 -2.54
C LEU A 321 11.01 27.67 -4.03
N GLY A 322 9.86 27.04 -4.27
CA GLY A 322 9.36 26.74 -5.61
C GLY A 322 9.97 25.49 -6.29
N LEU A 323 10.96 24.83 -5.68
CA LEU A 323 11.60 23.62 -6.22
C LEU A 323 10.72 22.37 -6.12
N LYS A 324 9.78 22.33 -5.17
CA LYS A 324 8.84 21.20 -5.01
C LYS A 324 7.63 21.42 -5.93
N PRO A 325 7.42 20.59 -6.97
CA PRO A 325 6.36 20.83 -7.94
C PRO A 325 4.96 20.57 -7.36
N PRO A 326 3.90 21.06 -8.04
CA PRO A 326 2.51 20.81 -7.64
C PRO A 326 2.18 19.31 -7.63
N ASP A 327 1.06 18.94 -7.01
CA ASP A 327 0.70 17.53 -6.89
C ASP A 327 0.41 16.92 -8.26
N PHE A 328 1.28 16.01 -8.68
CA PHE A 328 1.17 15.40 -10.00
C PHE A 328 -0.09 14.54 -10.14
N ALA A 329 -0.60 13.98 -9.04
CA ALA A 329 -1.85 13.23 -9.07
C ALA A 329 -3.07 14.13 -9.39
N ILE A 330 -3.02 15.40 -8.97
CA ILE A 330 -4.03 16.40 -9.34
C ILE A 330 -3.83 16.79 -10.80
N SER A 331 -2.59 17.02 -11.25
CA SER A 331 -2.31 17.32 -12.67
C SER A 331 -2.81 16.21 -13.60
N MET A 332 -2.60 14.94 -13.24
CA MET A 332 -3.14 13.78 -13.95
C MET A 332 -4.67 13.72 -13.90
N GLY A 333 -5.28 14.09 -12.76
CA GLY A 333 -6.74 14.16 -12.62
C GLY A 333 -7.37 15.26 -13.48
N SER A 334 -6.76 16.44 -13.52
CA SER A 334 -7.16 17.55 -14.38
C SER A 334 -7.08 17.18 -15.86
N ALA A 335 -6.01 16.50 -16.28
CA ALA A 335 -5.87 15.97 -17.64
C ALA A 335 -6.96 14.94 -17.97
N TRP A 336 -7.27 14.02 -17.05
CA TRP A 336 -8.32 13.01 -17.25
C TRP A 336 -9.74 13.61 -17.33
N MET A 337 -10.03 14.64 -16.54
CA MET A 337 -11.33 15.33 -16.56
C MET A 337 -11.47 16.33 -17.72
N GLY A 338 -10.37 16.78 -18.31
CA GLY A 338 -10.36 17.92 -19.24
C GLY A 338 -10.54 19.28 -18.56
N ASP A 339 -10.43 19.35 -17.24
CA ASP A 339 -10.57 20.58 -16.44
C ASP A 339 -9.26 20.94 -15.72
N PHE A 340 -8.55 21.93 -16.25
CA PHE A 340 -7.28 22.41 -15.69
C PHE A 340 -7.44 23.36 -14.50
N THR A 341 -8.67 23.72 -14.11
CA THR A 341 -8.97 24.48 -12.89
C THR A 341 -9.19 23.59 -11.67
N ASN A 342 -9.27 22.27 -11.88
CA ASN A 342 -9.46 21.29 -10.81
C ASN A 342 -8.28 21.29 -9.80
N ASN A 343 -8.65 21.44 -8.53
CA ASN A 343 -7.71 21.43 -7.39
C ASN A 343 -7.95 20.28 -6.40
N ARG A 344 -8.93 19.41 -6.65
CA ARG A 344 -9.38 18.40 -5.66
C ARG A 344 -9.34 16.98 -6.19
N PHE A 345 -9.78 16.77 -7.42
CA PHE A 345 -9.80 15.45 -8.02
C PHE A 345 -8.38 15.01 -8.37
N SER A 346 -8.02 13.81 -7.94
CA SER A 346 -6.72 13.21 -8.23
C SER A 346 -6.93 11.85 -8.88
N THR A 347 -6.10 11.55 -9.87
CA THR A 347 -6.13 10.27 -10.59
C THR A 347 -4.77 9.60 -10.47
N HIS A 348 -4.80 8.28 -10.34
CA HIS A 348 -3.63 7.44 -10.13
C HIS A 348 -3.59 6.35 -11.21
N PRO A 349 -2.92 6.54 -12.35
CA PRO A 349 -2.66 5.42 -13.26
C PRO A 349 -1.79 4.39 -12.55
N THR A 350 -1.86 3.09 -12.90
CA THR A 350 -0.93 2.07 -12.36
C THR A 350 0.53 2.50 -12.44
N LEU A 351 1.46 1.85 -11.72
CA LEU A 351 2.88 2.26 -11.69
C LEU A 351 3.46 2.53 -13.09
N TYR A 352 3.12 1.71 -14.08
CA TYR A 352 3.55 1.92 -15.47
C TYR A 352 3.08 3.26 -16.04
N GLY A 353 1.82 3.61 -15.80
CA GLY A 353 1.27 4.88 -16.26
C GLY A 353 1.77 6.09 -15.47
N ASP A 354 2.11 5.95 -14.18
CA ASP A 354 2.81 7.04 -13.46
C ASP A 354 4.21 7.25 -14.04
N CYS A 355 4.95 6.18 -14.31
CA CYS A 355 6.28 6.27 -14.95
C CYS A 355 6.19 6.89 -16.35
N PHE A 356 5.21 6.47 -17.15
CA PHE A 356 4.96 7.03 -18.48
C PHE A 356 4.54 8.50 -18.39
N ALA A 357 3.57 8.88 -17.55
CA ALA A 357 3.13 10.27 -17.41
C ALA A 357 4.26 11.22 -16.98
N ASN A 358 5.20 10.73 -16.15
CA ASN A 358 6.31 11.53 -15.65
C ASN A 358 7.40 11.79 -16.67
N LEU A 359 7.74 10.84 -17.56
CA LEU A 359 8.92 10.90 -18.44
C LEU A 359 8.68 10.32 -19.86
N TYR A 360 7.44 10.12 -20.27
CA TYR A 360 7.06 9.46 -21.53
C TYR A 360 7.81 8.13 -21.73
N TRP A 361 8.37 7.86 -22.91
CA TRP A 361 9.19 6.66 -23.17
C TRP A 361 10.46 6.56 -22.32
N PHE A 362 11.05 7.68 -21.87
CA PHE A 362 12.18 7.64 -20.93
C PHE A 362 11.76 7.11 -19.55
N GLY A 363 10.46 7.06 -19.26
CA GLY A 363 9.90 6.45 -18.05
C GLY A 363 10.25 4.97 -17.89
N ILE A 364 10.67 4.27 -18.95
CA ILE A 364 11.17 2.89 -18.88
C ILE A 364 12.40 2.80 -17.95
N PHE A 365 13.27 3.82 -17.92
CA PHE A 365 14.45 3.83 -17.07
C PHE A 365 14.14 4.01 -15.57
N LEU A 366 12.92 4.43 -15.21
CA LEU A 366 12.49 4.44 -13.81
C LEU A 366 12.38 3.02 -13.23
N ALA A 367 12.38 1.99 -14.07
CA ALA A 367 12.56 0.59 -13.64
C ALA A 367 13.83 0.40 -12.81
N ILE A 368 14.92 1.13 -13.13
CA ILE A 368 16.19 1.11 -12.39
C ILE A 368 15.99 1.61 -10.97
N PHE A 369 15.29 2.74 -10.82
CA PHE A 369 14.96 3.35 -9.54
C PHE A 369 14.13 2.39 -8.67
N TRP A 370 13.11 1.75 -9.25
CA TRP A 370 12.30 0.77 -8.52
C TRP A 370 13.06 -0.51 -8.16
N ALA A 371 13.97 -0.97 -9.01
CA ALA A 371 14.86 -2.08 -8.70
C ALA A 371 15.80 -1.73 -7.52
N LEU A 372 16.33 -0.51 -7.48
CA LEU A 372 17.19 -0.03 -6.39
C LEU A 372 16.40 0.07 -5.08
N ILE A 373 15.22 0.70 -5.09
CA ILE A 373 14.34 0.81 -3.92
C ILE A 373 14.02 -0.57 -3.35
N ALA A 374 13.73 -1.55 -4.20
CA ALA A 374 13.46 -2.92 -3.78
C ALA A 374 14.64 -3.53 -3.01
N VAL A 375 15.88 -3.36 -3.51
CA VAL A 375 17.08 -3.87 -2.83
C VAL A 375 17.32 -3.15 -1.50
N VAL A 376 17.18 -1.83 -1.48
CA VAL A 376 17.38 -1.02 -0.27
C VAL A 376 16.41 -1.44 0.82
N ILE A 377 15.12 -1.60 0.48
CA ILE A 377 14.10 -2.03 1.43
C ILE A 377 14.38 -3.45 1.92
N ASP A 378 14.63 -4.41 1.03
CA ASP A 378 14.94 -5.78 1.44
C ASP A 378 16.15 -5.83 2.39
N LYS A 379 17.19 -5.02 2.12
CA LYS A 379 18.37 -4.88 2.99
C LYS A 379 18.03 -4.33 4.37
N ILE A 380 17.21 -3.27 4.46
CA ILE A 380 16.76 -2.68 5.72
C ILE A 380 15.99 -3.71 6.55
N ILE A 381 15.08 -4.45 5.91
CA ILE A 381 14.28 -5.47 6.60
C ILE A 381 15.17 -6.62 7.04
N TYR A 382 16.02 -7.15 6.15
CA TYR A 382 16.88 -8.30 6.45
C TYR A 382 17.78 -8.07 7.69
N LYS A 383 18.33 -6.87 7.84
CA LYS A 383 19.23 -6.50 8.95
C LYS A 383 18.52 -6.19 10.28
N SER A 384 17.19 -6.11 10.28
CA SER A 384 16.42 -5.72 11.46
C SER A 384 16.15 -6.90 12.40
N ASN A 385 15.65 -6.64 13.61
CA ASN A 385 15.19 -7.70 14.54
C ASN A 385 13.83 -8.27 14.08
N LEU A 386 13.50 -9.53 14.40
CA LEU A 386 12.25 -10.22 13.99
C LEU A 386 10.98 -9.34 14.09
N LEU A 387 10.71 -8.73 15.25
CA LEU A 387 9.55 -7.86 15.45
C LEU A 387 9.57 -6.63 14.52
N LYS A 388 10.75 -6.03 14.29
CA LYS A 388 10.91 -4.97 13.29
C LYS A 388 10.72 -5.50 11.87
N LYS A 389 11.22 -6.70 11.54
CA LYS A 389 11.04 -7.31 10.22
C LYS A 389 9.56 -7.45 9.87
N LEU A 390 8.77 -8.01 10.78
CA LEU A 390 7.34 -8.21 10.58
C LEU A 390 6.60 -6.88 10.39
N ASN A 391 6.92 -5.87 11.20
CA ASN A 391 6.32 -4.54 11.06
C ASN A 391 6.78 -3.83 9.77
N TYR A 392 8.06 -3.92 9.40
CA TYR A 392 8.53 -3.36 8.14
C TYR A 392 7.92 -4.05 6.92
N ILE A 393 7.69 -5.37 6.94
CA ILE A 393 6.94 -6.02 5.87
C ILE A 393 5.52 -5.48 5.77
N SER A 394 4.84 -5.27 6.90
CA SER A 394 3.52 -4.64 6.90
C SER A 394 3.56 -3.23 6.28
N ILE A 395 4.53 -2.41 6.67
CA ILE A 395 4.72 -1.04 6.16
C ILE A 395 5.04 -1.04 4.66
N PHE A 396 6.14 -1.68 4.26
CA PHE A 396 6.64 -1.65 2.89
C PHE A 396 5.80 -2.50 1.94
N GLY A 397 5.23 -3.62 2.41
CA GLY A 397 4.25 -4.38 1.65
C GLY A 397 3.02 -3.53 1.32
N SER A 398 2.53 -2.74 2.29
CA SER A 398 1.44 -1.80 2.03
C SER A 398 1.85 -0.70 1.06
N MET A 399 3.04 -0.12 1.23
CA MET A 399 3.62 0.86 0.31
C MET A 399 3.64 0.30 -1.12
N TYR A 400 4.11 -0.94 -1.31
CA TYR A 400 4.18 -1.58 -2.63
C TYR A 400 2.82 -1.75 -3.28
N ILE A 401 1.77 -2.13 -2.53
CA ILE A 401 0.41 -2.20 -3.08
C ILE A 401 -0.09 -0.81 -3.52
N ILE A 402 0.13 0.22 -2.69
CA ILE A 402 -0.31 1.60 -2.99
C ILE A 402 0.45 2.17 -4.21
N VAL A 403 1.74 1.90 -4.31
CA VAL A 403 2.59 2.27 -5.45
C VAL A 403 2.16 1.53 -6.71
N GLY A 404 1.93 0.22 -6.64
CA GLY A 404 1.48 -0.59 -7.79
C GLY A 404 0.16 -0.07 -8.38
N ARG A 405 -0.75 0.39 -7.50
CA ARG A 405 -2.00 1.07 -7.86
C ARG A 405 -1.80 2.43 -8.55
N GLY A 406 -0.66 3.09 -8.35
CA GLY A 406 -0.39 4.39 -8.96
C GLY A 406 -0.22 5.57 -8.02
N SER A 407 -0.54 5.41 -6.73
CA SER A 407 -0.40 6.49 -5.77
C SER A 407 1.05 6.52 -5.23
N VAL A 408 2.00 6.76 -6.15
CA VAL A 408 3.44 6.60 -5.92
C VAL A 408 3.92 7.49 -4.78
N TYR A 409 3.69 8.81 -4.88
CA TYR A 409 4.11 9.77 -3.86
C TYR A 409 3.51 9.46 -2.49
N ASN A 410 2.18 9.28 -2.42
CA ASN A 410 1.49 9.02 -1.15
C ASN A 410 1.87 7.67 -0.54
N GLY A 411 2.04 6.65 -1.36
CA GLY A 411 2.50 5.32 -0.93
C GLY A 411 3.87 5.40 -0.28
N VAL A 412 4.86 5.99 -0.96
CA VAL A 412 6.22 6.14 -0.44
C VAL A 412 6.25 7.05 0.79
N LEU A 413 5.52 8.17 0.79
CA LEU A 413 5.40 9.05 1.95
C LEU A 413 4.90 8.30 3.19
N LEU A 414 3.83 7.53 3.02
CA LEU A 414 3.25 6.73 4.08
C LEU A 414 4.21 5.65 4.58
N GLY A 415 4.84 4.91 3.66
CA GLY A 415 5.81 3.88 4.00
C GLY A 415 7.00 4.43 4.78
N THR A 416 7.59 5.53 4.30
CA THR A 416 8.76 6.15 4.92
C THR A 416 8.44 6.78 6.27
N ILE A 417 7.34 7.53 6.41
CA ILE A 417 6.95 8.13 7.69
C ILE A 417 6.66 7.04 8.72
N SER A 418 5.90 5.99 8.35
CA SER A 418 5.63 4.87 9.25
C SER A 418 6.90 4.12 9.66
N ALA A 419 7.86 3.95 8.75
CA ALA A 419 9.15 3.33 9.06
C ALA A 419 10.00 4.17 10.02
N ILE A 420 10.02 5.50 9.83
CA ILE A 420 10.70 6.44 10.73
C ILE A 420 10.04 6.42 12.11
N LEU A 421 8.71 6.49 12.18
CA LEU A 421 7.98 6.43 13.45
C LEU A 421 8.22 5.11 14.18
N LEU A 422 8.25 3.98 13.47
CA LEU A 422 8.62 2.70 14.05
C LEU A 422 10.01 2.78 14.68
N GLN A 423 10.99 3.30 13.96
CA GLN A 423 12.36 3.42 14.48
C GLN A 423 12.43 4.34 15.71
N ILE A 424 11.72 5.47 15.70
CA ILE A 424 11.63 6.38 16.84
C ILE A 424 11.03 5.66 18.05
N MET A 425 9.91 4.94 17.88
CA MET A 425 9.27 4.18 18.97
C MET A 425 10.25 3.19 19.61
N TYR A 426 11.03 2.45 18.81
CA TYR A 426 12.04 1.54 19.34
C TYR A 426 13.17 2.26 20.09
N ILE A 427 13.68 3.38 19.56
CA ILE A 427 14.73 4.16 20.23
C ILE A 427 14.21 4.66 21.59
N VAL A 428 12.99 5.19 21.64
CA VAL A 428 12.35 5.65 22.87
C VAL A 428 12.21 4.49 23.86
N TYR A 429 11.79 3.31 23.40
CA TYR A 429 11.63 2.16 24.28
C TYR A 429 12.97 1.63 24.84
N HIS A 430 14.07 1.71 24.09
CA HIS A 430 15.39 1.31 24.59
C HIS A 430 16.00 2.34 25.53
N LYS A 431 15.87 3.64 25.23
CA LYS A 431 16.42 4.72 26.06
C LYS A 431 15.66 4.94 27.37
N PHE A 432 14.36 4.65 27.40
CA PHE A 432 13.53 4.71 28.61
C PHE A 432 13.15 3.29 29.08
N PRO A 433 14.03 2.58 29.81
CA PRO A 433 13.61 1.41 30.58
C PRO A 433 12.62 1.89 31.66
N ARG A 434 11.46 1.23 31.76
CA ARG A 434 10.29 1.66 32.56
C ARG A 434 10.65 2.20 33.96
N ILE A 435 9.94 3.26 34.34
CA ILE A 435 9.54 3.54 35.73
C ILE A 435 8.80 2.29 36.24
N LYS A 436 9.38 1.58 37.21
CA LYS A 436 8.69 0.50 37.92
C LYS A 436 7.56 1.15 38.74
N LEU A 437 6.32 1.01 38.30
CA LEU A 437 5.18 1.13 39.20
C LEU A 437 5.22 -0.13 40.09
N THR A 438 5.97 -0.06 41.17
CA THR A 438 5.86 -1.01 42.27
C THR A 438 4.46 -0.84 42.85
N SER A 439 3.56 -1.77 42.55
CA SER A 439 2.41 -1.98 43.41
C SER A 439 2.97 -2.39 44.78
N LYS A 440 2.93 -1.48 45.74
CA LYS A 440 3.05 -1.86 47.15
C LYS A 440 1.92 -2.85 47.42
N SER A 441 2.27 -4.11 47.59
CA SER A 441 1.43 -5.06 48.30
C SER A 441 1.22 -4.49 49.70
N TYR A 442 0.04 -3.95 49.97
CA TYR A 442 -0.40 -3.79 51.34
C TYR A 442 -0.72 -5.19 51.85
N ASN A 443 0.21 -5.76 52.60
CA ASN A 443 -0.13 -6.78 53.59
C ASN A 443 -0.79 -6.03 54.74
N LEU A 444 -2.07 -6.31 54.96
CA LEU A 444 -2.71 -6.34 56.26
C LEU A 444 -3.79 -7.41 56.20
#